data_AF-A0A011V141-F1
#
_entry.id   AF-A0A011V141-F1
#
_cell.length_a   1.000
_cell.length_b   1.000
_cell.length_c   1.000
_cell.angle_alpha   90.00
_cell.angle_beta   90.00
_cell.angle_gamma   90.00
#
_symmetry.space_group_name_H-M   'P 1'
#
loop_
_entity.id
_entity.type
_entity.pdbx_description
1 polymer ?
#
loop_
_entity_poly.entity_id
_entity_poly.type
_entity_poly.pdbx_seq_one_letter_code
_entity_poly.pdbx_strand_id
1 'polypeptide(L)'
;MNKTVILLHRTLITLCIFILGGSLIYYLTKWGSLPDEPGIHFGPDQEFDVYASKVYGFYPHLMSGITIGIAAFSGWLISRKSTGLNISEKGEKLFKAEIMLTIDVIALLITLTFLEWTMAVSHQRALGDIALGLISAAFIAGAVGIITEIVTAVKFRKKNEPAKGTGTFHRSCRIAAWLLTGLSVILLAFVWERLPADDITDQYHGLAYFANSGTYMNKCLLLVPYAVCVVILAVLEVISVRAMKKDSKALVRFTDRLKLINGLFFFWWDLMLMSEAKIGAVSVCIYIGLTVLFAVLYIFHKKENQHPNAQ
;
A
#
# COMPACT_ATOMS: atom_id res chain seq x y z
N MET A 1 0.28 1.31 -25.86
CA MET A 1 0.05 0.13 -24.98
C MET A 1 -0.78 -0.89 -25.75
N ASN A 2 -0.68 -2.18 -25.45
CA ASN A 2 -1.46 -3.20 -26.15
C ASN A 2 -2.98 -3.00 -25.89
N LYS A 3 -3.81 -3.10 -26.93
CA LYS A 3 -5.28 -2.98 -26.83
C LYS A 3 -5.86 -4.01 -25.85
N THR A 4 -5.29 -5.21 -25.80
CA THR A 4 -5.73 -6.28 -24.88
C THR A 4 -5.56 -5.88 -23.42
N VAL A 5 -4.47 -5.21 -23.05
CA VAL A 5 -4.21 -4.76 -21.67
C VAL A 5 -5.20 -3.67 -21.26
N ILE A 6 -5.46 -2.71 -22.17
CA ILE A 6 -6.47 -1.67 -21.93
C ILE A 6 -7.86 -2.28 -21.75
N LEU A 7 -8.19 -3.27 -22.58
CA LEU A 7 -9.47 -3.97 -22.49
C LEU A 7 -9.58 -4.71 -21.15
N LEU A 8 -8.55 -5.46 -20.75
CA LEU A 8 -8.50 -6.17 -19.47
C LEU A 8 -8.70 -5.21 -18.29
N HIS A 9 -7.97 -4.09 -18.26
CA HIS A 9 -8.10 -3.04 -17.25
C HIS A 9 -9.53 -2.52 -17.16
N ARG A 10 -10.13 -2.16 -18.30
CA ARG A 10 -11.52 -1.67 -18.33
C ARG A 10 -12.50 -2.72 -17.84
N THR A 11 -12.31 -3.98 -18.23
CA THR A 11 -13.17 -5.08 -17.78
C THR A 11 -13.07 -5.28 -16.27
N LEU A 12 -11.86 -5.27 -15.70
CA LEU A 12 -11.65 -5.44 -14.26
C LEU A 12 -12.21 -4.26 -13.46
N ILE A 13 -12.00 -3.02 -13.90
CA ILE A 13 -12.60 -1.84 -13.27
C ILE A 13 -14.13 -1.89 -13.35
N THR A 14 -14.68 -2.26 -14.51
CA THR A 14 -16.14 -2.41 -14.69
C THR A 14 -16.70 -3.49 -13.77
N LEU A 15 -15.99 -4.62 -13.62
CA LEU A 15 -16.35 -5.67 -12.67
C LEU A 15 -16.36 -5.14 -11.23
N CYS A 16 -15.36 -4.37 -10.82
CA CYS A 16 -15.32 -3.77 -9.48
C CYS A 16 -16.50 -2.80 -9.26
N ILE A 17 -16.87 -2.02 -10.27
CA ILE A 17 -18.05 -1.13 -10.23
C ILE A 17 -19.34 -1.94 -10.05
N PHE A 18 -19.50 -3.04 -10.79
CA PHE A 18 -20.67 -3.92 -10.63
C PHE A 18 -20.72 -4.58 -9.25
N ILE A 19 -19.58 -5.02 -8.72
CA ILE A 19 -19.50 -5.58 -7.36
C ILE A 19 -19.89 -4.51 -6.32
N LEU A 20 -19.33 -3.30 -6.44
CA LEU A 20 -19.66 -2.19 -5.54
C LEU A 20 -21.15 -1.83 -5.63
N GLY A 21 -21.69 -1.66 -6.84
CA GLY A 21 -23.11 -1.36 -7.03
C GLY A 21 -24.03 -2.46 -6.51
N GLY A 22 -23.71 -3.72 -6.79
CA GLY A 22 -24.44 -4.87 -6.25
C GLY A 22 -24.40 -4.94 -4.72
N SER A 23 -23.23 -4.71 -4.13
CA SER A 23 -23.06 -4.66 -2.67
C SER A 23 -23.87 -3.54 -2.02
N LEU A 24 -23.91 -2.35 -2.65
CA LEU A 24 -24.67 -1.21 -2.18
C LEU A 24 -26.18 -1.48 -2.27
N ILE A 25 -26.66 -1.99 -3.40
CA ILE A 25 -28.07 -2.37 -3.56
C ILE A 25 -28.45 -3.39 -2.49
N TYR A 26 -27.60 -4.42 -2.29
CA TYR A 26 -27.83 -5.43 -1.27
C TYR A 26 -27.92 -4.81 0.15
N TYR A 27 -26.95 -3.97 0.52
CA TYR A 27 -26.96 -3.27 1.81
C TYR A 27 -28.23 -2.43 1.99
N LEU A 28 -28.67 -1.71 0.95
CA LEU A 28 -29.90 -0.93 0.98
C LEU A 28 -31.15 -1.79 1.19
N THR A 29 -31.19 -3.04 0.70
CA THR A 29 -32.30 -3.97 1.01
C THR A 29 -32.33 -4.40 2.49
N LYS A 30 -31.21 -4.26 3.20
CA LYS A 30 -31.04 -4.62 4.62
C LYS A 30 -31.05 -3.42 5.54
N TRP A 31 -30.85 -2.21 5.04
CA TRP A 31 -31.23 -0.96 5.70
C TRP A 31 -32.67 -1.09 6.23
N GLY A 32 -33.16 -0.33 7.20
CA GLY A 32 -34.50 -0.58 7.75
C GLY A 32 -34.60 -1.84 8.64
N SER A 33 -34.07 -3.01 8.24
CA SER A 33 -33.98 -4.21 9.10
C SER A 33 -32.78 -4.19 10.04
N LEU A 34 -31.73 -3.46 9.68
CA LEU A 34 -30.58 -3.23 10.53
C LEU A 34 -30.95 -2.36 11.74
N PRO A 35 -30.34 -2.57 12.92
CA PRO A 35 -30.51 -1.69 14.08
C PRO A 35 -29.99 -0.27 13.76
N ASP A 36 -30.31 0.70 14.62
CA ASP A 36 -29.82 2.07 14.47
C ASP A 36 -28.31 2.17 14.75
N GLU A 37 -27.81 1.26 15.57
CA GLU A 37 -26.39 1.05 15.86
C GLU A 37 -25.99 -0.39 15.51
N PRO A 38 -25.74 -0.70 14.22
CA PRO A 38 -25.21 -2.00 13.83
C PRO A 38 -23.80 -2.21 14.37
N GLY A 39 -23.47 -3.47 14.61
CA GLY A 39 -22.08 -3.89 14.75
C GLY A 39 -21.32 -3.60 13.45
N ILE A 40 -20.16 -2.98 13.61
CA ILE A 40 -19.17 -2.68 12.59
C ILE A 40 -17.86 -3.29 13.06
N HIS A 41 -17.11 -3.82 12.09
CA HIS A 41 -15.88 -4.52 12.35
C HIS A 41 -14.66 -3.66 11.98
N PHE A 42 -13.76 -3.39 12.92
CA PHE A 42 -12.48 -2.71 12.70
C PHE A 42 -11.26 -3.47 13.25
N GLY A 43 -11.47 -4.46 14.12
CA GLY A 43 -10.45 -5.29 14.78
C GLY A 43 -10.05 -6.57 14.01
N PRO A 44 -9.18 -7.42 14.56
CA PRO A 44 -8.68 -8.64 13.92
C PRO A 44 -9.40 -9.91 14.40
N ASP A 45 -10.18 -9.80 15.46
CA ASP A 45 -10.89 -10.84 16.19
C ASP A 45 -12.14 -11.33 15.48
N GLN A 46 -12.42 -10.78 14.29
CA GLN A 46 -13.54 -11.08 13.41
C GLN A 46 -14.90 -10.71 13.99
N GLU A 47 -15.03 -10.46 15.29
CA GLU A 47 -16.27 -10.06 15.94
C GLU A 47 -16.59 -8.58 15.71
N PHE A 48 -17.83 -8.16 15.99
CA PHE A 48 -18.11 -6.73 16.00
C PHE A 48 -17.52 -6.12 17.27
N ASP A 49 -16.56 -5.25 17.07
CA ASP A 49 -15.80 -4.54 18.09
C ASP A 49 -16.27 -3.08 18.23
N VAL A 50 -17.13 -2.59 17.33
CA VAL A 50 -17.68 -1.22 17.37
C VAL A 50 -19.16 -1.23 16.99
N TYR A 51 -20.01 -0.72 17.87
CA TYR A 51 -21.39 -0.38 17.53
C TYR A 51 -21.47 1.11 17.20
N ALA A 52 -21.91 1.46 15.99
CA ALA A 52 -21.97 2.85 15.57
C ALA A 52 -23.19 3.10 14.70
N SER A 53 -23.55 4.37 14.52
CA SER A 53 -24.69 4.78 13.69
C SER A 53 -24.72 4.04 12.35
N LYS A 54 -25.90 3.59 11.96
CA LYS A 54 -26.17 2.88 10.70
C LYS A 54 -25.55 3.53 9.46
N VAL A 55 -25.38 4.85 9.46
CA VAL A 55 -24.70 5.60 8.38
C VAL A 55 -23.26 5.14 8.15
N TYR A 56 -22.55 4.69 9.19
CA TYR A 56 -21.20 4.16 9.05
C TYR A 56 -21.15 2.84 8.27
N GLY A 57 -22.27 2.12 8.10
CA GLY A 57 -22.35 0.97 7.20
C GLY A 57 -22.14 1.33 5.72
N PHE A 58 -22.17 2.61 5.34
CA PHE A 58 -21.77 3.06 4.00
C PHE A 58 -20.24 3.15 3.80
N TYR A 59 -19.44 3.05 4.86
CA TYR A 59 -17.99 3.19 4.81
C TYR A 59 -17.30 2.24 3.81
N PRO A 60 -17.63 0.92 3.75
CA PRO A 60 -17.05 0.02 2.76
C PRO A 60 -17.28 0.49 1.32
N HIS A 61 -18.44 1.10 1.04
CA HIS A 61 -18.77 1.58 -0.30
C HIS A 61 -17.95 2.82 -0.68
N LEU A 62 -17.77 3.76 0.26
CA LEU A 62 -16.95 4.93 0.05
C LEU A 62 -15.49 4.54 -0.21
N MET A 63 -14.92 3.69 0.63
CA MET A 63 -13.51 3.28 0.52
C MET A 63 -13.24 2.44 -0.73
N SER A 64 -14.16 1.54 -1.08
CA SER A 64 -14.10 0.79 -2.33
C SER A 64 -14.23 1.71 -3.55
N GLY A 65 -15.15 2.68 -3.51
CA GLY A 65 -15.31 3.68 -4.57
C GLY A 65 -14.06 4.54 -4.79
N ILE A 66 -13.42 5.00 -3.71
CA ILE A 66 -12.13 5.73 -3.78
C ILE A 66 -11.05 4.84 -4.40
N THR A 67 -10.96 3.58 -3.97
CA THR A 67 -9.97 2.62 -4.49
C THR A 67 -10.13 2.40 -6.00
N ILE A 68 -11.36 2.14 -6.44
CA ILE A 68 -11.69 1.98 -7.87
C ILE A 68 -11.37 3.26 -8.65
N GLY A 69 -11.70 4.43 -8.09
CA GLY A 69 -11.39 5.73 -8.70
C GLY A 69 -9.88 5.94 -8.88
N ILE A 70 -9.08 5.65 -7.86
CA ILE A 70 -7.61 5.72 -7.92
C ILE A 70 -7.06 4.75 -8.97
N ALA A 71 -7.57 3.52 -9.02
CA ALA A 71 -7.14 2.51 -9.98
C ALA A 71 -7.46 2.94 -11.43
N ALA A 72 -8.68 3.42 -11.69
CA ALA A 72 -9.10 3.93 -12.99
C ALA A 72 -8.28 5.16 -13.43
N PHE A 73 -8.05 6.11 -12.52
CA PHE A 73 -7.23 7.29 -12.80
C PHE A 73 -5.76 6.91 -13.07
N SER A 74 -5.21 5.98 -12.29
CA SER A 74 -3.85 5.49 -12.48
C SER A 74 -3.71 4.79 -13.84
N GLY A 75 -4.68 3.94 -14.22
CA GLY A 75 -4.71 3.29 -15.53
C GLY A 75 -4.77 4.30 -16.68
N TRP A 76 -5.59 5.34 -16.55
CA TRP A 76 -5.61 6.46 -17.50
C TRP A 76 -4.23 7.15 -17.61
N LEU A 77 -3.58 7.45 -16.48
CA LEU A 77 -2.29 8.13 -16.45
C LEU A 77 -1.17 7.28 -17.08
N ILE A 78 -1.07 6.01 -16.69
CA ILE A 78 -0.06 5.04 -17.17
C ILE A 78 -0.17 4.85 -18.68
N SER A 79 -1.40 4.77 -19.20
CA SER A 79 -1.64 4.58 -20.64
C SER A 79 -1.12 5.74 -21.48
N ARG A 80 -1.09 6.96 -20.93
CA ARG A 80 -0.76 8.20 -21.65
C ARG A 80 0.65 8.71 -21.43
N LYS A 81 1.22 8.52 -20.24
CA LYS A 81 2.53 9.07 -19.87
C LYS A 81 3.61 8.02 -20.03
N SER A 82 4.77 8.39 -20.61
CA SER A 82 5.94 7.51 -20.54
C SER A 82 6.41 7.39 -19.10
N THR A 83 6.93 6.21 -18.74
CA THR A 83 7.49 5.94 -17.42
C THR A 83 8.75 6.77 -17.17
N GLY A 84 9.39 7.26 -18.24
CA GLY A 84 10.67 7.97 -18.18
C GLY A 84 11.86 7.05 -17.85
N LEU A 85 11.64 5.73 -17.79
CA LEU A 85 12.69 4.75 -17.56
C LEU A 85 13.55 4.57 -18.81
N ASN A 86 14.83 4.29 -18.60
CA ASN A 86 15.77 4.02 -19.68
C ASN A 86 15.69 2.55 -20.14
N ILE A 87 14.55 2.18 -20.70
CA ILE A 87 14.23 0.82 -21.14
C ILE A 87 13.86 0.82 -22.63
N SER A 88 14.00 -0.33 -23.29
CA SER A 88 13.58 -0.52 -24.67
C SER A 88 12.08 -0.26 -24.83
N GLU A 89 11.61 0.04 -26.05
CA GLU A 89 10.18 0.25 -26.30
C GLU A 89 9.33 -0.99 -25.94
N LYS A 90 9.87 -2.19 -26.17
CA LYS A 90 9.25 -3.44 -25.72
C LYS A 90 9.18 -3.50 -24.20
N GLY A 91 10.24 -3.10 -23.50
CA GLY A 91 10.28 -2.98 -22.04
C GLY A 91 9.26 -1.98 -21.51
N GLU A 92 9.14 -0.80 -22.12
CA GLU A 92 8.15 0.23 -21.74
C GLU A 92 6.72 -0.30 -21.86
N LYS A 93 6.40 -1.01 -22.94
CA LYS A 93 5.07 -1.61 -23.15
C LYS A 93 4.76 -2.68 -22.10
N LEU A 94 5.73 -3.52 -21.77
CA LEU A 94 5.58 -4.58 -20.77
C LEU A 94 5.47 -4.00 -19.36
N PHE A 95 6.36 -3.08 -18.99
CA PHE A 95 6.40 -2.43 -17.68
C PHE A 95 5.08 -1.71 -17.35
N LYS A 96 4.52 -0.97 -18.32
CA LYS A 96 3.20 -0.35 -18.14
C LYS A 96 2.07 -1.35 -17.98
N ALA A 97 2.15 -2.49 -18.66
CA ALA A 97 1.15 -3.54 -18.54
C ALA A 97 1.22 -4.23 -17.17
N GLU A 98 2.44 -4.45 -16.66
CA GLU A 98 2.69 -4.98 -15.31
C GLU A 98 2.10 -4.06 -14.24
N ILE A 99 2.45 -2.76 -14.25
CA ILE A 99 1.88 -1.79 -13.28
C ILE A 99 0.35 -1.81 -13.33
N MET A 100 -0.21 -1.75 -14.54
CA MET A 100 -1.67 -1.71 -14.72
C MET A 100 -2.34 -2.95 -14.14
N LEU A 101 -1.80 -4.13 -14.44
CA LEU A 101 -2.31 -5.39 -13.92
C LEU A 101 -2.17 -5.46 -12.40
N THR A 102 -1.04 -5.02 -11.83
CA THR A 102 -0.84 -4.98 -10.38
C THR A 102 -1.87 -4.08 -9.69
N ILE A 103 -2.10 -2.88 -10.22
CA ILE A 103 -3.13 -1.96 -9.70
C ILE A 103 -4.52 -2.59 -9.79
N ASP A 104 -4.85 -3.24 -10.90
CA ASP A 104 -6.16 -3.87 -11.10
C ASP A 104 -6.40 -5.03 -10.14
N VAL A 105 -5.39 -5.88 -9.93
CA VAL A 105 -5.47 -6.99 -8.98
C VAL A 105 -5.65 -6.47 -7.55
N ILE A 106 -4.88 -5.45 -7.16
CA ILE A 106 -5.02 -4.82 -5.83
C ILE A 106 -6.42 -4.22 -5.67
N ALA A 107 -6.91 -3.48 -6.66
CA ALA A 107 -8.23 -2.87 -6.62
C ALA A 107 -9.35 -3.90 -6.50
N LEU A 108 -9.24 -5.02 -7.23
CA LEU A 108 -10.19 -6.12 -7.13
C LEU A 108 -10.18 -6.77 -5.73
N LEU A 109 -9.00 -7.09 -5.19
CA LEU A 109 -8.88 -7.72 -3.87
C LEU A 109 -9.41 -6.82 -2.75
N ILE A 110 -9.14 -5.51 -2.82
CA ILE A 110 -9.70 -4.53 -1.89
C ILE A 110 -11.21 -4.42 -2.06
N THR A 111 -11.72 -4.40 -3.29
CA THR A 111 -13.17 -4.38 -3.56
C THR A 111 -13.87 -5.60 -2.96
N LEU A 112 -13.28 -6.79 -3.09
CA LEU A 112 -13.81 -8.03 -2.50
C LEU A 112 -13.74 -8.02 -0.97
N THR A 113 -12.70 -7.41 -0.38
CA THR A 113 -12.60 -7.21 1.07
C THR A 113 -13.79 -6.37 1.57
N PHE A 114 -14.07 -5.26 0.91
CA PHE A 114 -15.20 -4.39 1.27
C PHE A 114 -16.56 -5.02 0.97
N LEU A 115 -16.65 -5.92 0.00
CA LEU A 115 -17.85 -6.74 -0.21
C LEU A 115 -18.11 -7.64 1.00
N GLU A 116 -17.10 -8.38 1.47
CA GLU A 116 -17.25 -9.24 2.66
C GLU A 116 -17.58 -8.43 3.91
N TRP A 117 -16.96 -7.25 4.07
CA TRP A 117 -17.32 -6.33 5.15
C TRP A 117 -18.78 -5.88 5.04
N THR A 118 -19.25 -5.48 3.86
CA THR A 118 -20.66 -5.14 3.64
C THR A 118 -21.58 -6.30 4.03
N MET A 119 -21.21 -7.53 3.69
CA MET A 119 -21.97 -8.73 4.02
C MET A 119 -22.02 -8.99 5.52
N ALA A 120 -20.89 -8.83 6.23
CA ALA A 120 -20.79 -8.94 7.67
C ALA A 120 -21.74 -7.96 8.36
N VAL A 121 -21.64 -6.66 8.03
CA VAL A 121 -22.51 -5.61 8.56
C VAL A 121 -23.98 -5.88 8.21
N SER A 122 -24.29 -6.28 6.97
CA SER A 122 -25.68 -6.52 6.56
C SER A 122 -26.36 -7.68 7.30
N HIS A 123 -25.61 -8.69 7.71
CA HIS A 123 -26.13 -9.87 8.41
C HIS A 123 -25.92 -9.82 9.91
N GLN A 124 -25.24 -8.79 10.40
CA GLN A 124 -24.79 -8.73 11.78
C GLN A 124 -24.05 -10.02 12.17
N ARG A 125 -23.03 -10.38 11.38
CA ARG A 125 -22.12 -11.49 11.67
C ARG A 125 -20.66 -11.04 11.68
N ALA A 126 -19.82 -11.85 12.30
CA ALA A 126 -18.37 -11.72 12.26
C ALA A 126 -17.82 -11.60 10.81
N LEU A 127 -16.79 -10.79 10.63
CA LEU A 127 -16.04 -10.67 9.37
C LEU A 127 -15.32 -11.99 9.10
N GLY A 128 -15.54 -12.60 7.94
CA GLY A 128 -14.89 -13.88 7.64
C GLY A 128 -13.37 -13.73 7.47
N ASP A 129 -12.63 -14.78 7.83
CA ASP A 129 -11.19 -14.96 7.54
C ASP A 129 -10.78 -14.57 6.11
N ILE A 130 -11.71 -14.74 5.16
CA ILE A 130 -11.50 -14.41 3.76
C ILE A 130 -11.13 -12.94 3.55
N ALA A 131 -11.67 -12.00 4.35
CA ALA A 131 -11.36 -10.59 4.22
C ALA A 131 -9.90 -10.29 4.62
N LEU A 132 -9.42 -10.86 5.73
CA LEU A 132 -8.01 -10.77 6.13
C LEU A 132 -7.08 -11.43 5.10
N GLY A 133 -7.52 -12.56 4.53
CA GLY A 133 -6.84 -13.23 3.42
C GLY A 133 -6.73 -12.35 2.17
N LEU A 134 -7.79 -11.63 1.80
CA LEU A 134 -7.83 -10.73 0.65
C LEU A 134 -6.94 -9.50 0.86
N ILE A 135 -6.94 -8.90 2.05
CA ILE A 135 -6.03 -7.79 2.42
C ILE A 135 -4.57 -8.25 2.31
N SER A 136 -4.25 -9.42 2.86
CA SER A 136 -2.91 -10.00 2.78
C SER A 136 -2.51 -10.31 1.34
N ALA A 137 -3.43 -10.84 0.53
CA ALA A 137 -3.23 -11.12 -0.88
C ALA A 137 -2.97 -9.83 -1.68
N ALA A 138 -3.66 -8.72 -1.37
CA ALA A 138 -3.45 -7.44 -2.03
C ALA A 138 -2.03 -6.91 -1.78
N PHE A 139 -1.54 -7.05 -0.55
CA PHE A 139 -0.17 -6.70 -0.20
C PHE A 139 0.86 -7.57 -0.95
N ILE A 140 0.66 -8.89 -0.98
CA ILE A 140 1.53 -9.82 -1.70
C ILE A 140 1.52 -9.50 -3.21
N ALA A 141 0.35 -9.23 -3.79
CA ALA A 141 0.22 -8.85 -5.20
C ALA A 141 1.01 -7.57 -5.52
N GLY A 142 0.96 -6.57 -4.62
CA GLY A 142 1.78 -5.35 -4.73
C GLY A 142 3.28 -5.65 -4.69
N ALA A 143 3.73 -6.48 -3.76
CA ALA A 143 5.13 -6.88 -3.67
C ALA A 143 5.61 -7.64 -4.92
N VAL A 144 4.82 -8.59 -5.41
CA VAL A 144 5.11 -9.34 -6.65
C VAL A 144 5.15 -8.40 -7.86
N GLY A 145 4.22 -7.45 -7.93
CA GLY A 145 4.20 -6.40 -8.96
C GLY A 145 5.50 -5.61 -9.00
N ILE A 146 5.91 -5.05 -7.85
CA ILE A 146 7.16 -4.29 -7.71
C ILE A 146 8.37 -5.12 -8.13
N ILE A 147 8.46 -6.38 -7.69
CA ILE A 147 9.57 -7.27 -8.07
C ILE A 147 9.59 -7.50 -9.59
N THR A 148 8.44 -7.77 -10.19
CA THR A 148 8.29 -8.00 -11.63
C THR A 148 8.71 -6.76 -12.43
N GLU A 149 8.23 -5.59 -12.00
CA GLU A 149 8.60 -4.29 -12.58
C GLU A 149 10.11 -4.03 -12.52
N ILE A 150 10.77 -4.34 -11.40
CA ILE A 150 12.22 -4.23 -11.25
C ILE A 150 12.92 -5.16 -12.24
N VAL A 151 12.51 -6.43 -12.31
CA VAL A 151 13.10 -7.43 -13.22
C VAL A 151 12.94 -6.98 -14.67
N THR A 152 11.77 -6.51 -15.07
CA THR A 152 11.50 -5.98 -16.41
C THR A 152 12.35 -4.76 -16.70
N ALA A 153 12.46 -3.82 -15.76
CA ALA A 153 13.29 -2.63 -15.92
C ALA A 153 14.79 -2.97 -16.08
N VAL A 154 15.29 -3.99 -15.38
CA VAL A 154 16.68 -4.46 -15.50
C VAL A 154 16.89 -5.19 -16.82
N LYS A 155 16.01 -6.15 -17.16
CA LYS A 155 16.14 -7.00 -18.34
C LYS A 155 16.08 -6.22 -19.65
N PHE A 156 15.23 -5.21 -19.72
CA PHE A 156 15.01 -4.42 -20.93
C PHE A 156 15.74 -3.08 -20.94
N ARG A 157 16.67 -2.86 -20.01
CA ARG A 157 17.47 -1.65 -19.95
C ARG A 157 18.27 -1.46 -21.23
N LYS A 158 18.23 -0.26 -21.79
CA LYS A 158 19.11 0.10 -22.91
C LYS A 158 20.53 0.30 -22.40
N LYS A 159 21.49 -0.44 -22.95
CA LYS A 159 22.91 -0.17 -22.73
C LYS A 159 23.28 1.11 -23.49
N ASN A 160 24.12 1.95 -22.89
CA ASN A 160 24.73 3.16 -23.47
C ASN A 160 23.87 4.43 -23.63
N GLU A 161 22.59 4.46 -23.24
CA GLU A 161 21.84 5.72 -23.12
C GLU A 161 21.99 6.29 -21.68
N PRO A 162 22.35 7.57 -21.50
CA PRO A 162 22.33 8.20 -20.17
C PRO A 162 20.88 8.29 -19.69
N ALA A 163 20.62 7.78 -18.49
CA ALA A 163 19.27 7.76 -17.94
C ALA A 163 18.71 9.19 -17.77
N LYS A 164 17.54 9.44 -18.36
CA LYS A 164 16.86 10.75 -18.35
C LYS A 164 16.53 11.22 -16.92
N GLY A 165 16.57 12.55 -16.76
CA GLY A 165 16.33 13.39 -15.57
C GLY A 165 15.99 12.70 -14.25
N THR A 166 16.94 12.69 -13.31
CA THR A 166 16.76 12.22 -11.93
C THR A 166 15.91 13.17 -11.07
N GLY A 167 15.80 14.45 -11.43
CA GLY A 167 15.18 15.48 -10.58
C GLY A 167 13.69 15.27 -10.32
N THR A 168 12.90 14.98 -11.36
CA THR A 168 11.44 14.79 -11.22
C THR A 168 11.13 13.50 -10.47
N PHE A 169 11.85 12.41 -10.75
CA PHE A 169 11.70 11.14 -10.05
C PHE A 169 12.05 11.27 -8.56
N HIS A 170 13.17 11.90 -8.24
CA HIS A 170 13.60 12.19 -6.87
C HIS A 170 12.52 12.97 -6.09
N ARG A 171 11.98 14.03 -6.70
CA ARG A 171 10.91 14.83 -6.09
C ARG A 171 9.65 14.00 -5.85
N SER A 172 9.25 13.16 -6.81
CA SER A 172 8.07 12.30 -6.67
C SER A 172 8.26 11.24 -5.58
N CYS A 173 9.41 10.57 -5.51
CA CYS A 173 9.70 9.58 -4.46
C CYS A 173 9.64 10.21 -3.07
N ARG A 174 10.22 11.41 -2.93
CA ARG A 174 10.16 12.17 -1.68
C ARG A 174 8.73 12.52 -1.29
N ILE A 175 7.96 13.10 -2.23
CA ILE A 175 6.57 13.48 -1.97
C ILE A 175 5.74 12.25 -1.60
N ALA A 176 5.86 11.15 -2.34
CA ALA A 176 5.11 9.93 -2.08
C ALA A 176 5.43 9.32 -0.70
N ALA A 177 6.71 9.22 -0.34
CA ALA A 177 7.10 8.68 0.96
C ALA A 177 6.56 9.53 2.12
N TRP A 178 6.70 10.85 2.04
CA TRP A 178 6.17 11.75 3.08
C TRP A 178 4.64 11.82 3.09
N LEU A 179 3.98 11.68 1.95
CA LEU A 179 2.52 11.58 1.90
C LEU A 179 2.03 10.31 2.57
N LEU A 180 2.67 9.15 2.32
CA LEU A 180 2.32 7.89 2.99
C LEU A 180 2.51 8.01 4.51
N THR A 181 3.66 8.54 4.95
CA THR A 181 3.93 8.78 6.37
C THR A 181 2.96 9.79 6.99
N GLY A 182 2.58 10.85 6.27
CA GLY A 182 1.58 11.82 6.76
C GLY A 182 0.18 11.21 6.86
N LEU A 183 -0.20 10.39 5.88
CA LEU A 183 -1.47 9.65 5.91
C LEU A 183 -1.53 8.67 7.08
N SER A 184 -0.43 7.97 7.42
CA SER A 184 -0.43 7.08 8.59
C SER A 184 -0.65 7.83 9.90
N VAL A 185 -0.14 9.07 10.05
CA VAL A 185 -0.44 9.92 11.23
C VAL A 185 -1.91 10.26 11.32
N ILE A 186 -2.50 10.67 10.20
CA ILE A 186 -3.90 11.05 10.16
C ILE A 186 -4.78 9.84 10.54
N LEU A 187 -4.48 8.67 9.97
CA LEU A 187 -5.15 7.42 10.33
C LEU A 187 -4.97 7.08 11.81
N LEU A 188 -3.74 7.18 12.33
CA LEU A 188 -3.47 6.93 13.73
C LEU A 188 -4.26 7.88 14.61
N ALA A 189 -4.34 9.17 14.28
CA ALA A 189 -5.15 10.13 15.04
C ALA A 189 -6.63 9.75 15.08
N PHE A 190 -7.20 9.27 13.96
CA PHE A 190 -8.58 8.78 13.92
C PHE A 190 -8.80 7.51 14.75
N VAL A 191 -7.82 6.61 14.78
CA VAL A 191 -7.92 5.34 15.51
C VAL A 191 -7.53 5.51 16.99
N TRP A 192 -6.74 6.52 17.33
CA TRP A 192 -6.16 6.72 18.67
C TRP A 192 -7.20 6.84 19.78
N GLU A 193 -8.31 7.52 19.48
CA GLU A 193 -9.43 7.71 20.40
C GLU A 193 -10.28 6.46 20.56
N ARG A 194 -10.27 5.55 19.57
CA ARG A 194 -11.03 4.29 19.54
C ARG A 194 -10.25 3.10 20.11
N LEU A 195 -9.06 3.34 20.63
CA LEU A 195 -8.21 2.33 21.26
C LEU A 195 -8.13 2.59 22.77
N PRO A 196 -8.53 1.62 23.63
CA PRO A 196 -9.02 0.27 23.33
C PRO A 196 -10.49 0.26 22.87
N ALA A 197 -11.00 -0.86 22.34
CA ALA A 197 -12.43 -1.04 22.06
C ALA A 197 -13.27 -0.44 23.21
N ASP A 198 -14.19 0.47 22.86
CA ASP A 198 -14.95 1.33 23.77
C ASP A 198 -15.83 0.54 24.79
N ASP A 199 -15.76 -0.78 24.72
CA ASP A 199 -16.68 -1.75 25.28
C ASP A 199 -16.09 -2.49 26.51
N ILE A 200 -14.77 -2.40 26.73
CA ILE A 200 -14.09 -3.18 27.79
C ILE A 200 -13.65 -2.26 28.92
N THR A 201 -14.45 -2.25 29.99
CA THR A 201 -14.15 -1.94 31.42
C THR A 201 -12.81 -1.26 31.71
N ASP A 202 -12.80 -0.18 32.49
CA ASP A 202 -11.68 0.68 32.98
C ASP A 202 -10.25 0.09 33.12
N GLN A 203 -10.06 -1.23 33.16
CA GLN A 203 -8.77 -1.93 33.27
C GLN A 203 -7.85 -1.84 32.04
N TYR A 204 -8.38 -1.59 30.82
CA TYR A 204 -7.54 -1.51 29.60
C TYR A 204 -7.28 -0.08 29.12
N HIS A 205 -7.73 0.94 29.85
CA HIS A 205 -7.59 2.33 29.44
C HIS A 205 -6.12 2.69 29.15
N GLY A 206 -5.86 3.22 27.95
CA GLY A 206 -4.49 3.56 27.49
C GLY A 206 -3.68 2.38 26.92
N LEU A 207 -4.28 1.20 26.77
CA LEU A 207 -3.67 0.04 26.13
C LEU A 207 -4.22 -0.18 24.71
N ALA A 208 -3.48 -0.92 23.89
CA ALA A 208 -3.90 -1.43 22.58
C ALA A 208 -3.49 -2.90 22.48
N TYR A 209 -4.25 -3.73 21.78
CA TYR A 209 -3.87 -5.13 21.58
C TYR A 209 -2.84 -5.25 20.45
N PHE A 210 -1.79 -6.02 20.71
CA PHE A 210 -0.76 -6.33 19.72
C PHE A 210 -0.79 -7.83 19.42
N ALA A 211 -1.46 -8.23 18.34
CA ALA A 211 -1.59 -9.65 18.03
C ALA A 211 -0.24 -10.36 17.81
N ASN A 212 0.83 -9.65 17.44
CA ASN A 212 2.17 -10.23 17.35
C ASN A 212 2.72 -10.73 18.71
N SER A 213 2.38 -10.08 19.83
CA SER A 213 2.72 -10.53 21.19
C SER A 213 1.60 -11.30 21.87
N GLY A 214 0.37 -11.20 21.36
CA GLY A 214 -0.82 -11.80 21.96
C GLY A 214 -1.23 -11.13 23.25
N THR A 215 -0.91 -9.84 23.43
CA THR A 215 -1.11 -9.12 24.70
C THR A 215 -1.50 -7.66 24.49
N TYR A 216 -2.22 -7.10 25.46
CA TYR A 216 -2.45 -5.66 25.57
C TYR A 216 -1.20 -4.97 26.09
N MET A 217 -0.75 -3.93 25.39
CA MET A 217 0.41 -3.12 25.78
C MET A 217 0.08 -1.63 25.64
N ASN A 218 0.95 -0.77 26.16
CA ASN A 218 0.74 0.68 26.09
C ASN A 218 0.53 1.14 24.64
N LYS A 219 -0.61 1.80 24.36
CA LYS A 219 -0.96 2.24 23.00
C LYS A 219 0.04 3.24 22.40
N CYS A 220 0.84 3.90 23.24
CA CYS A 220 1.98 4.72 22.79
C CYS A 220 2.99 3.94 21.95
N LEU A 221 3.04 2.61 22.06
CA LEU A 221 3.88 1.78 21.20
C LEU A 221 3.47 1.83 19.72
N LEU A 222 2.23 2.21 19.39
CA LEU A 222 1.78 2.47 18.01
C LEU A 222 2.50 3.66 17.37
N LEU A 223 3.08 4.57 18.17
CA LEU A 223 3.89 5.67 17.67
C LEU A 223 5.31 5.25 17.27
N VAL A 224 5.77 4.06 17.71
CA VAL A 224 7.16 3.63 17.51
C VAL A 224 7.49 3.43 16.03
N PRO A 225 6.71 2.67 15.24
CA PRO A 225 7.04 2.48 13.83
C PRO A 225 6.99 3.83 13.09
N TYR A 226 6.01 4.69 13.39
CA TYR A 226 5.95 6.04 12.85
C TYR A 226 7.22 6.86 13.14
N ALA A 227 7.64 6.95 14.41
CA ALA A 227 8.82 7.70 14.82
C ALA A 227 10.08 7.17 14.14
N VAL A 228 10.22 5.84 14.04
CA VAL A 228 11.32 5.19 13.33
C VAL A 228 11.30 5.54 11.83
N CYS A 229 10.13 5.49 11.19
CA CYS A 229 9.99 5.84 9.78
C CYS A 229 10.40 7.30 9.51
N VAL A 230 9.93 8.26 10.33
CA VAL A 230 10.29 9.68 10.21
C VAL A 230 11.80 9.88 10.32
N VAL A 231 12.45 9.25 11.30
CA VAL A 231 13.91 9.33 11.47
C VAL A 231 14.63 8.76 10.25
N ILE A 232 14.21 7.59 9.76
CA ILE A 232 14.80 6.97 8.56
C ILE A 232 14.63 7.88 7.34
N LEU A 233 13.42 8.40 7.09
CA LEU A 233 13.16 9.29 5.96
C LEU A 233 13.97 10.59 6.03
N ALA A 234 14.10 11.18 7.23
CA ALA A 234 14.93 12.37 7.46
C ALA A 234 16.40 12.10 7.18
N VAL A 235 16.95 10.99 7.67
CA VAL A 235 18.34 10.57 7.41
C VAL A 235 18.55 10.35 5.91
N LEU A 236 17.64 9.64 5.23
CA LEU A 236 17.69 9.42 3.78
C LEU A 236 17.58 10.73 3.00
N GLU A 237 16.81 11.72 3.46
CA GLU A 237 16.75 13.06 2.86
C GLU A 237 18.11 13.76 2.94
N VAL A 238 18.73 13.79 4.12
CA VAL A 238 20.06 14.39 4.31
C VAL A 238 21.11 13.73 3.42
N ILE A 239 21.13 12.40 3.34
CA ILE A 239 22.05 11.65 2.47
C ILE A 239 21.77 11.99 1.00
N SER A 240 20.51 12.03 0.59
CA SER A 240 20.10 12.32 -0.79
C SER A 240 20.52 13.73 -1.23
N VAL A 241 20.29 14.74 -0.38
CA VAL A 241 20.71 16.14 -0.64
C VAL A 241 22.24 16.24 -0.75
N ARG A 242 22.99 15.57 0.14
CA ARG A 242 24.45 15.52 0.05
C ARG A 242 24.91 14.80 -1.22
N ALA A 243 24.24 13.74 -1.61
CA ALA A 243 24.53 12.99 -2.84
C ALA A 243 24.29 13.84 -4.09
N MET A 244 23.20 14.62 -4.12
CA MET A 244 22.94 15.59 -5.19
C MET A 244 24.03 16.65 -5.31
N LYS A 245 24.50 17.22 -4.19
CA LYS A 245 25.61 18.19 -4.17
C LYS A 245 26.92 17.61 -4.72
N LYS A 246 27.12 16.30 -4.59
CA LYS A 246 28.29 15.57 -5.10
C LYS A 246 28.07 14.94 -6.49
N ASP A 247 26.97 15.27 -7.17
CA ASP A 247 26.50 14.66 -8.44
C ASP A 247 26.48 13.12 -8.44
N SER A 248 26.27 12.50 -7.27
CA SER A 248 26.21 11.05 -7.12
C SER A 248 24.82 10.50 -7.46
N LYS A 249 24.50 10.43 -8.75
CA LYS A 249 23.19 9.97 -9.26
C LYS A 249 22.79 8.57 -8.78
N ALA A 250 23.75 7.67 -8.61
CA ALA A 250 23.50 6.32 -8.11
C ALA A 250 23.03 6.31 -6.65
N LEU A 251 23.66 7.12 -5.80
CA LEU A 251 23.30 7.23 -4.39
C LEU A 251 21.94 7.93 -4.20
N VAL A 252 21.64 8.97 -4.98
CA VAL A 252 20.33 9.62 -4.99
C VAL A 252 19.22 8.59 -5.29
N ARG A 253 19.37 7.81 -6.37
CA ARG A 253 18.41 6.76 -6.72
C ARG A 253 18.24 5.69 -5.64
N PHE A 254 19.34 5.30 -4.99
CA PHE A 254 19.28 4.35 -3.90
C PHE A 254 18.47 4.90 -2.72
N THR A 255 18.76 6.14 -2.30
CA THR A 255 18.01 6.78 -1.21
C THR A 255 16.53 6.97 -1.55
N ASP A 256 16.19 7.32 -2.80
CA ASP A 256 14.80 7.52 -3.23
C ASP A 256 13.99 6.22 -3.15
N ARG A 257 14.59 5.11 -3.56
CA ARG A 257 13.98 3.77 -3.47
C ARG A 257 13.79 3.35 -2.02
N LEU A 258 14.79 3.57 -1.17
CA LEU A 258 14.66 3.30 0.25
C LEU A 258 13.57 4.14 0.92
N LYS A 259 13.41 5.41 0.55
CA LYS A 259 12.32 6.25 1.07
C LYS A 259 10.96 5.65 0.72
N LEU A 260 10.76 5.23 -0.53
CA LEU A 260 9.51 4.60 -0.95
C LEU A 260 9.24 3.30 -0.20
N ILE A 261 10.25 2.42 -0.06
CA ILE A 261 10.10 1.16 0.68
C ILE A 261 9.75 1.44 2.13
N ASN A 262 10.49 2.32 2.82
CA ASN A 262 10.21 2.63 4.22
C ASN A 262 8.83 3.28 4.37
N GLY A 263 8.47 4.24 3.53
CA GLY A 263 7.13 4.84 3.57
C GLY A 263 6.02 3.81 3.39
N LEU A 264 6.15 2.89 2.43
CA LEU A 264 5.15 1.86 2.15
C LEU A 264 5.03 0.81 3.25
N PHE A 265 6.15 0.23 3.70
CA PHE A 265 6.13 -0.85 4.68
C PHE A 265 5.76 -0.37 6.08
N PHE A 266 6.22 0.81 6.49
CA PHE A 266 5.81 1.37 7.76
C PHE A 266 4.34 1.79 7.74
N PHE A 267 3.84 2.38 6.64
CA PHE A 267 2.41 2.61 6.48
C PHE A 267 1.60 1.31 6.61
N TRP A 268 2.07 0.23 5.98
CA TRP A 268 1.43 -1.07 6.07
C TRP A 268 1.46 -1.66 7.48
N TRP A 269 2.61 -1.62 8.16
CA TRP A 269 2.73 -2.12 9.53
C TRP A 269 1.94 -1.28 10.51
N ASP A 270 1.91 0.04 10.36
CA ASP A 270 1.03 0.93 11.11
C ASP A 270 -0.43 0.49 10.92
N LEU A 271 -0.87 0.26 9.67
CA LEU A 271 -2.23 -0.21 9.39
C LEU A 271 -2.53 -1.55 10.07
N MET A 272 -1.63 -2.52 9.98
CA MET A 272 -1.81 -3.82 10.66
C MET A 272 -1.89 -3.66 12.17
N LEU A 273 -1.03 -2.84 12.78
CA LEU A 273 -1.05 -2.60 14.22
C LEU A 273 -2.30 -1.85 14.68
N MET A 274 -2.76 -0.86 13.91
CA MET A 274 -3.99 -0.11 14.18
C MET A 274 -5.25 -0.98 14.04
N SER A 275 -5.21 -1.98 13.17
CA SER A 275 -6.25 -3.01 13.04
C SER A 275 -6.00 -4.21 13.96
N GLU A 276 -5.08 -4.07 14.92
CA GLU A 276 -4.61 -5.09 15.86
C GLU A 276 -4.22 -6.44 15.22
N ALA A 277 -3.97 -6.46 13.91
CA ALA A 277 -3.65 -7.63 13.13
C ALA A 277 -2.16 -7.98 13.20
N LYS A 278 -1.84 -9.27 13.07
CA LYS A 278 -0.45 -9.73 13.09
C LYS A 278 0.31 -9.20 11.87
N ILE A 279 1.42 -8.50 12.10
CA ILE A 279 2.42 -8.29 11.06
C ILE A 279 2.99 -9.66 10.69
N GLY A 280 2.62 -10.16 9.52
CA GLY A 280 3.07 -11.46 9.03
C GLY A 280 4.58 -11.46 8.74
N ALA A 281 5.26 -12.57 9.08
CA ALA A 281 6.69 -12.75 8.79
C ALA A 281 7.03 -12.55 7.31
N VAL A 282 6.10 -12.91 6.40
CA VAL A 282 6.23 -12.67 4.96
C VAL A 282 6.44 -11.19 4.65
N SER A 283 5.70 -10.28 5.29
CA SER A 283 5.85 -8.83 5.07
C SER A 283 7.25 -8.35 5.48
N VAL A 284 7.74 -8.80 6.64
CA VAL A 284 9.09 -8.48 7.13
C VAL A 284 10.16 -9.03 6.19
N CYS A 285 10.02 -10.27 5.72
CA CYS A 285 10.95 -10.88 4.76
C CYS A 285 10.99 -10.12 3.42
N ILE A 286 9.84 -9.67 2.91
CA ILE A 286 9.78 -8.87 1.66
C ILE A 286 10.47 -7.51 1.89
N TYR A 287 10.23 -6.83 3.01
CA TYR A 287 10.90 -5.57 3.34
C TYR A 287 12.42 -5.71 3.34
N ILE A 288 12.93 -6.72 4.06
CA ILE A 288 14.37 -7.00 4.16
C ILE A 288 14.92 -7.34 2.76
N GLY A 289 14.24 -8.22 2.03
CA GLY A 289 14.63 -8.65 0.68
C GLY A 289 14.74 -7.48 -0.30
N LEU A 290 13.76 -6.58 -0.32
CA LEU A 290 13.78 -5.38 -1.17
C LEU A 290 14.89 -4.41 -0.77
N THR A 291 15.09 -4.20 0.52
CA THR A 291 16.15 -3.31 1.05
C THR A 291 17.54 -3.83 0.66
N VAL A 292 17.78 -5.14 0.85
CA VAL A 292 19.04 -5.80 0.47
C VAL A 292 19.24 -5.76 -1.04
N LEU A 293 18.21 -6.08 -1.83
CA LEU A 293 18.26 -6.05 -3.29
C LEU A 293 18.70 -4.68 -3.80
N PHE A 294 18.12 -3.58 -3.28
CA PHE A 294 18.51 -2.25 -3.72
C PHE A 294 19.89 -1.82 -3.23
N ALA A 295 20.33 -2.28 -2.06
CA ALA A 295 21.69 -2.06 -1.59
C ALA A 295 22.71 -2.75 -2.51
N VAL A 296 22.44 -3.99 -2.89
CA VAL A 296 23.25 -4.77 -3.85
C VAL A 296 23.27 -4.08 -5.21
N LEU A 297 22.11 -3.66 -5.74
CA LEU A 297 22.03 -2.94 -7.02
C LEU A 297 22.82 -1.62 -7.01
N TYR A 298 22.84 -0.91 -5.88
CA TYR A 298 23.65 0.29 -5.71
C TYR A 298 25.15 -0.02 -5.74
N ILE A 299 25.61 -1.05 -5.03
CA ILE A 299 27.03 -1.46 -5.01
C ILE A 299 27.51 -1.84 -6.41
N PHE A 300 26.72 -2.61 -7.16
CA PHE A 300 27.06 -2.98 -8.54
C PHE A 300 27.19 -1.75 -9.45
N HIS A 301 26.23 -0.82 -9.41
CA HIS A 301 26.29 0.41 -10.20
C HIS A 301 27.44 1.33 -9.82
N LYS A 302 27.85 1.34 -8.54
CA LYS A 302 29.00 2.11 -8.09
C LYS A 302 30.30 1.54 -8.67
N LYS A 303 30.46 0.22 -8.69
CA LYS A 303 31.64 -0.46 -9.27
C LYS A 303 31.75 -0.24 -10.78
N GLU A 304 30.64 -0.34 -11.51
CA GLU A 304 30.60 -0.17 -12.97
C GLU A 304 31.04 1.24 -13.40
N ASN A 305 30.68 2.28 -12.64
CA ASN A 305 31.10 3.66 -12.92
C ASN A 305 32.54 4.00 -12.48
N GLN A 306 33.18 3.17 -11.65
CA GLN A 306 34.55 3.38 -11.19
C GLN A 306 35.61 2.71 -12.10
N HIS A 307 35.20 1.78 -12.96
CA HIS A 307 36.08 1.10 -13.93
C HIS A 307 35.49 1.12 -15.35
N PRO A 308 35.41 2.29 -16.03
CA PRO A 308 34.87 2.38 -17.38
C PRO A 308 35.70 1.65 -18.45
N ASN A 309 36.94 1.24 -18.16
CA ASN A 309 37.90 0.67 -19.13
C ASN A 309 38.26 -0.81 -18.90
N ALA A 310 37.38 -1.60 -18.28
CA ALA A 310 37.55 -3.06 -18.17
C ALA A 310 36.63 -3.82 -19.15
N GLN A 311 36.64 -3.39 -20.42
CA GLN A 311 36.16 -4.14 -21.57
C GLN A 311 37.15 -4.01 -22.72
#